data_AF-A0A1J8QKS6-F1
#
_entry.id   AF-A0A1J8QKS6-F1
#
_cell.length_a   1.000
_cell.length_b   1.000
_cell.length_c   1.000
_cell.angle_alpha   90.00
_cell.angle_beta   90.00
_cell.angle_gamma   90.00
#
_symmetry.space_group_name_H-M   'P 1'
#
loop_
_entity.id
_entity.type
_entity.pdbx_description
1 polymer ?
#
loop_
_entity_poly.entity_id
_entity_poly.type
_entity_poly.pdbx_seq_one_letter_code
_entity_poly.pdbx_strand_id
1 'polypeptide(L)'
;MQQPSSIFFKEDKQLHMARALAGLLSPEPGSVILGAHTGAQEKGVVNPVLRNVEVDMFAHDPESWIAIWDGEVFEKGMVKVEAEFREGSDRYPLLFWNYDEIQKPRVN
;
A
#
# COMPACT_ATOMS: atom_id res chain seq x y z
N MET A 1 -22.33 -8.88 -22.61
CA MET A 1 -21.42 -9.27 -21.51
C MET A 1 -21.15 -8.03 -20.69
N GLN A 2 -21.73 -7.94 -19.49
CA GLN A 2 -21.42 -6.87 -18.55
C GLN A 2 -19.97 -7.10 -18.08
N GLN A 3 -19.09 -6.12 -18.25
CA GLN A 3 -17.80 -6.11 -17.57
C GLN A 3 -18.10 -6.13 -16.05
N PRO A 4 -17.48 -7.00 -15.24
CA PRO A 4 -17.62 -6.90 -13.80
C PRO A 4 -17.13 -5.51 -13.40
N SER A 5 -18.02 -4.72 -12.79
CA SER A 5 -17.68 -3.42 -12.24
C SER A 5 -16.71 -3.64 -11.09
N SER A 6 -15.42 -3.64 -11.38
CA SER A 6 -14.39 -3.66 -10.34
C SER A 6 -14.58 -2.41 -9.49
N ILE A 7 -15.17 -2.61 -8.32
CA ILE A 7 -15.39 -1.57 -7.29
C ILE A 7 -14.08 -1.16 -6.61
N PHE A 8 -12.97 -1.82 -6.95
CA PHE A 8 -11.66 -1.65 -6.34
C PHE A 8 -10.71 -0.89 -7.26
N PHE A 9 -9.82 -0.12 -6.64
CA PHE A 9 -8.80 0.62 -7.36
C PHE A 9 -7.81 -0.33 -8.03
N LYS A 10 -7.53 -0.08 -9.30
CA LYS A 10 -6.38 -0.66 -10.02
C LYS A 10 -5.09 0.00 -9.54
N GLU A 11 -3.95 -0.59 -9.90
CA GLU A 11 -2.61 -0.17 -9.47
C GLU A 11 -2.37 1.35 -9.61
N ASP A 12 -2.72 1.94 -10.76
CA ASP A 12 -2.54 3.37 -11.04
C ASP A 12 -3.31 4.26 -10.06
N LYS A 13 -4.50 3.84 -9.63
CA LYS A 13 -5.33 4.55 -8.66
C LYS A 13 -4.84 4.35 -7.23
N GLN A 14 -4.28 3.18 -6.91
CA GLN A 14 -3.63 2.95 -5.62
C GLN A 14 -2.37 3.81 -5.46
N LEU A 15 -1.57 3.96 -6.52
CA LEU A 15 -0.42 4.89 -6.56
C LEU A 15 -0.86 6.35 -6.40
N HIS A 16 -1.95 6.76 -7.08
CA HIS A 16 -2.51 8.10 -6.91
C HIS A 16 -2.93 8.37 -5.45
N MET A 17 -3.56 7.39 -4.80
CA MET A 17 -3.93 7.48 -3.39
C MET A 17 -2.69 7.57 -2.49
N ALA A 18 -1.64 6.78 -2.74
CA ALA A 18 -0.39 6.85 -2.00
C ALA A 18 0.23 8.26 -2.06
N ARG A 19 0.26 8.89 -3.25
CA ARG A 19 0.72 10.28 -3.42
C ARG A 19 -0.15 11.28 -2.66
N ALA A 20 -1.47 11.09 -2.63
CA ALA A 20 -2.36 11.96 -1.86
C ALA A 20 -2.12 11.81 -0.34
N LEU A 21 -1.88 10.58 0.14
CA LEU A 21 -1.56 10.31 1.54
C LEU A 21 -0.18 10.84 1.95
N ALA A 22 0.79 10.86 1.04
CA ALA A 22 2.13 11.39 1.30
C ALA A 22 2.13 12.84 1.78
N GLY A 23 1.19 13.66 1.28
CA GLY A 23 1.03 15.06 1.74
C GLY A 23 0.57 15.20 3.19
N LEU A 24 0.10 14.13 3.83
CA LEU A 24 -0.27 14.11 5.25
C LEU A 24 0.94 13.81 6.15
N LEU A 25 2.06 13.34 5.58
CA LEU A 25 3.25 13.00 6.35
C LEU A 25 4.01 14.29 6.65
N SER A 26 4.05 14.69 7.92
CA SER A 26 4.88 15.81 8.35
C SER A 26 6.37 15.46 8.16
N PRO A 27 7.21 16.39 7.68
CA PRO A 27 8.64 16.19 7.57
C PRO A 27 9.35 16.20 8.95
N GLU A 28 8.64 16.48 10.04
CA GLU A 28 9.21 16.50 11.37
C GLU A 28 9.53 15.07 11.88
N PRO A 29 10.69 14.87 12.54
CA PRO A 29 11.06 13.58 13.11
C PRO A 29 9.99 13.04 14.06
N GLY A 30 9.68 11.74 13.93
CA GLY A 30 8.66 11.05 14.74
C GLY A 30 7.24 11.11 14.15
N SER A 31 7.05 11.74 13.00
CA SER A 31 5.80 11.66 12.24
C SER A 31 5.67 10.30 11.54
N VAL A 32 4.51 9.67 11.68
CA VAL A 32 4.22 8.34 11.11
C VAL A 32 2.83 8.33 10.49
N ILE A 33 2.70 7.75 9.29
CA ILE A 33 1.40 7.30 8.76
C ILE A 33 1.40 5.79 8.79
N LEU A 34 0.34 5.20 9.31
CA LEU A 34 0.12 3.76 9.35
C LEU A 34 -1.23 3.40 8.74
N GLY A 35 -1.34 2.17 8.25
CA GLY A 35 -2.59 1.68 7.68
C GLY A 35 -2.57 0.19 7.42
N ALA A 36 -3.72 -0.31 6.95
CA ALA A 36 -3.87 -1.67 6.48
C ALA A 36 -4.83 -1.71 5.30
N HIS A 37 -4.55 -2.56 4.32
CA HIS A 37 -5.48 -2.83 3.20
C HIS A 37 -5.34 -4.29 2.75
N THR A 38 -6.18 -4.74 1.81
CA THR A 38 -6.08 -6.11 1.28
C THR A 38 -4.79 -6.28 0.51
N GLY A 39 -3.95 -7.22 0.95
CA GLY A 39 -2.69 -7.56 0.30
C GLY A 39 -2.76 -8.90 -0.42
N ALA A 40 -1.65 -9.28 -1.04
CA ALA A 40 -1.44 -10.61 -1.61
C ALA A 40 -0.03 -11.12 -1.27
N GLN A 41 0.18 -12.44 -1.38
CA GLN A 41 1.53 -13.02 -1.29
C GLN A 41 2.40 -12.62 -2.48
N GLU A 42 1.79 -12.47 -3.65
CA GLU A 42 2.41 -11.97 -4.88
C GLU A 42 1.54 -10.85 -5.46
N LYS A 43 2.16 -9.76 -5.89
CA LYS A 43 1.50 -8.64 -6.54
C LYS A 43 0.70 -9.10 -7.77
N GLY A 44 -0.58 -8.72 -7.84
CA GLY A 44 -1.39 -9.00 -9.01
C GLY A 44 -2.87 -8.85 -8.77
N VAL A 45 -3.66 -9.36 -9.72
CA VAL A 45 -5.11 -9.49 -9.55
C VAL A 45 -5.40 -10.73 -8.72
N VAL A 46 -6.12 -10.54 -7.62
CA VAL A 46 -6.60 -11.60 -6.74
C VAL A 46 -8.13 -11.60 -6.72
N ASN A 47 -8.72 -12.76 -6.40
CA ASN A 47 -10.17 -12.95 -6.37
C ASN A 47 -10.65 -13.36 -4.96
N PRO A 48 -10.45 -12.54 -3.91
CA PRO A 48 -10.91 -12.88 -2.57
C PRO A 48 -12.45 -12.88 -2.48
N VAL A 49 -12.96 -13.68 -1.55
CA VAL A 49 -14.38 -13.67 -1.19
C VAL A 49 -14.64 -12.62 -0.10
N LEU A 50 -15.19 -11.49 -0.51
CA LEU A 50 -15.60 -10.38 0.34
C LEU A 50 -17.09 -10.45 0.64
N ARG A 51 -17.45 -10.64 1.91
CA ARG A 51 -18.86 -10.71 2.36
C ARG A 51 -19.71 -11.66 1.49
N ASN A 52 -19.16 -12.84 1.19
CA ASN A 52 -19.76 -13.89 0.34
C ASN A 52 -19.89 -13.53 -1.15
N VAL A 53 -19.10 -12.57 -1.63
CA VAL A 53 -19.02 -12.20 -3.05
C VAL A 53 -17.57 -12.31 -3.49
N GLU A 54 -17.31 -13.06 -4.57
CA GLU A 54 -16.00 -13.06 -5.24
C GLU A 54 -15.78 -11.70 -5.89
N VAL A 55 -14.62 -11.09 -5.63
CA VAL A 55 -14.30 -9.80 -6.23
C VAL A 55 -12.89 -9.78 -6.81
N ASP A 56 -12.78 -9.36 -8.06
CA ASP A 56 -11.51 -9.06 -8.72
C ASP A 56 -10.95 -7.75 -8.15
N MET A 57 -9.77 -7.84 -7.54
CA MET A 57 -9.03 -6.67 -7.07
C MET A 57 -7.56 -6.78 -7.38
N PHE A 58 -6.91 -5.63 -7.59
CA PHE A 58 -5.47 -5.56 -7.62
C PHE A 58 -4.93 -5.46 -6.19
N ALA A 59 -3.96 -6.29 -5.83
CA ALA A 59 -3.36 -6.30 -4.50
C ALA A 59 -1.84 -6.29 -4.60
N HIS A 60 -1.21 -5.57 -3.68
CA HIS A 60 0.24 -5.54 -3.51
C HIS A 60 0.70 -6.65 -2.56
N ASP A 61 1.87 -7.19 -2.85
CA ASP A 61 2.73 -7.84 -1.85
C ASP A 61 3.52 -6.77 -1.06
N PRO A 62 4.18 -7.13 0.07
CA PRO A 62 4.95 -6.18 0.85
C PRO A 62 6.03 -5.44 0.05
N GLU A 63 6.79 -6.16 -0.77
CA GLU A 63 7.92 -5.62 -1.53
C GLU A 63 7.46 -4.58 -2.56
N SER A 64 6.39 -4.87 -3.29
CA SER A 64 5.84 -3.94 -4.29
C SER A 64 5.17 -2.73 -3.65
N TRP A 65 4.59 -2.88 -2.47
CA TRP A 65 4.06 -1.74 -1.72
C TRP A 65 5.18 -0.84 -1.22
N ILE A 66 6.26 -1.42 -0.67
CA ILE A 66 7.46 -0.67 -0.27
C ILE A 66 8.04 0.10 -1.46
N ALA A 67 8.16 -0.54 -2.63
CA ALA A 67 8.72 0.08 -3.83
C ALA A 67 7.92 1.29 -4.34
N ILE A 68 6.60 1.31 -4.15
CA ILE A 68 5.78 2.50 -4.47
C ILE A 68 6.20 3.68 -3.61
N TRP A 69 6.32 3.47 -2.30
CA TRP A 69 6.63 4.55 -1.38
C TRP A 69 8.10 4.99 -1.47
N ASP A 70 9.02 4.02 -1.48
CA ASP A 70 10.47 4.22 -1.58
C ASP A 70 10.96 4.13 -3.04
N GLY A 71 10.49 5.05 -3.89
CA GLY A 71 10.92 5.12 -5.28
C GLY A 71 9.96 5.86 -6.22
N GLU A 72 8.64 5.70 -6.05
CA GLU A 72 7.64 6.36 -6.91
C GLU A 72 6.91 7.54 -6.26
N VAL A 73 6.66 7.48 -4.95
CA VAL A 73 6.04 8.55 -4.16
C VAL A 73 7.12 9.50 -3.63
N PHE A 74 8.12 8.93 -2.97
CA PHE A 74 9.32 9.65 -2.54
C PHE A 74 10.54 9.17 -3.35
N GLU A 75 11.57 10.01 -3.42
CA GLU A 75 12.87 9.56 -3.93
C GLU A 75 13.40 8.41 -3.07
N LYS A 76 14.07 7.46 -3.72
CA LYS A 76 14.57 6.25 -3.05
C LYS A 76 15.55 6.60 -1.92
N GLY A 77 15.36 6.00 -0.76
CA GLY A 77 16.08 6.23 0.48
C GLY A 77 15.54 7.39 1.32
N MET A 78 14.52 8.11 0.86
CA MET A 78 13.99 9.25 1.60
C MET A 78 12.95 8.90 2.65
N VAL A 79 12.34 7.72 2.62
CA VAL A 79 11.37 7.32 3.62
C VAL A 79 11.69 5.91 4.07
N LYS A 80 11.49 5.63 5.36
CA LYS A 80 11.54 4.26 5.85
C LYS A 80 10.13 3.68 5.74
N VAL A 81 10.00 2.61 4.97
CA VAL A 81 8.73 1.91 4.77
C VAL A 81 8.83 0.51 5.35
N GLU A 82 7.88 0.15 6.19
CA GLU A 82 7.71 -1.23 6.63
C GLU A 82 6.34 -1.72 6.16
N ALA A 83 6.31 -2.93 5.59
CA ALA A 83 5.09 -3.58 5.17
C ALA A 83 5.14 -5.06 5.56
N GLU A 84 4.04 -5.59 6.06
CA GLU A 84 3.92 -6.98 6.50
C GLU A 84 2.59 -7.57 6.00
N PHE A 85 2.70 -8.63 5.22
CA PHE A 85 1.55 -9.43 4.82
C PHE A 85 1.21 -10.42 5.94
N ARG A 86 -0.04 -10.39 6.41
CA ARG A 86 -0.55 -11.34 7.39
C ARG A 86 -1.73 -12.11 6.82
N GLU A 87 -1.59 -13.43 6.81
CA GLU A 87 -2.70 -14.33 6.54
C GLU A 87 -3.70 -14.24 7.68
N GLY A 88 -4.88 -13.69 7.38
CA GLY A 88 -5.99 -13.65 8.32
C GLY A 88 -6.65 -15.03 8.47
N SER A 89 -7.29 -15.28 9.60
CA SER A 89 -8.02 -16.53 9.89
C SER A 89 -9.31 -16.65 9.06
N ASP A 90 -9.19 -16.83 7.74
CA ASP A 90 -10.24 -17.23 6.78
C ASP A 90 -10.99 -16.14 6.00
N ARG A 91 -10.71 -14.83 6.12
CA ARG A 91 -11.50 -13.85 5.33
C ARG A 91 -10.76 -12.79 4.54
N TYR A 92 -9.71 -12.15 5.05
CA TYR A 92 -9.00 -11.13 4.28
C TYR A 92 -7.51 -11.15 4.57
N PRO A 93 -6.66 -11.47 3.58
CA PRO A 93 -5.24 -11.22 3.73
C PRO A 93 -5.01 -9.70 3.82
N LEU A 94 -4.35 -9.26 4.88
CA LEU A 94 -4.10 -7.84 5.12
C LEU A 94 -2.62 -7.54 4.98
N LEU A 95 -2.32 -6.45 4.28
CA LEU A 95 -1.03 -5.81 4.26
C LEU A 95 -1.06 -4.66 5.26
N PHE A 96 -0.33 -4.82 6.36
CA PHE A 96 -0.10 -3.77 7.34
C PHE A 96 1.12 -2.97 6.95
N TRP A 97 1.10 -1.66 7.12
CA TRP A 97 2.22 -0.82 6.75
C TRP A 97 2.35 0.42 7.63
N ASN A 98 3.58 0.91 7.72
CA ASN A 98 3.91 2.21 8.29
C ASN A 98 4.97 2.92 7.44
N TYR A 99 4.97 4.26 7.50
CA TYR A 99 6.02 5.11 6.96
C TYR A 99 6.54 6.01 8.06
N ASP A 100 7.85 5.98 8.28
CA ASP A 100 8.54 6.84 9.24
C ASP A 100 9.39 7.87 8.49
N GLU A 101 9.35 9.13 8.96
CA GLU A 101 10.32 10.23 8.76
C GLU A 101 10.98 10.37 7.37
N ILE A 102 10.87 11.56 6.77
CA ILE A 102 11.63 11.87 5.55
C ILE A 102 13.13 12.04 5.90
N GLN A 103 13.98 11.09 5.51
CA GLN A 103 15.45 11.17 5.59
C GLN A 103 15.99 11.74 4.24
N LYS A 104 16.27 13.03 3.99
CA LYS A 104 17.26 13.93 4.63
C LYS A 104 17.59 15.10 3.64
N PRO A 105 18.43 16.14 3.95
CA PRO A 105 19.80 16.03 4.52
C PRO A 105 20.05 16.79 5.82
N ARG A 106 20.81 16.14 6.74
CA ARG A 106 21.68 16.86 7.66
C ARG A 106 22.82 17.40 6.81
N VAL A 107 22.71 18.66 6.42
CA VAL A 107 23.87 19.45 6.00
C VAL A 107 24.60 19.83 7.28
N ASN A 108 25.87 19.41 7.39
CA ASN A 108 26.77 19.87 8.45
C ASN A 108 27.05 21.37 8.31
#